data_AF-A0A426VHU9-F1
#
_entry.id   AF-A0A426VHU9-F1
#
_cell.length_a   1.000
_cell.length_b   1.000
_cell.length_c   1.000
_cell.angle_alpha   90.00
_cell.angle_beta   90.00
_cell.angle_gamma   90.00
#
_symmetry.space_group_name_H-M   'P 1'
#
loop_
_entity.id
_entity.type
_entity.pdbx_description
1 polymer ?
#
loop_
_entity_poly.entity_id
_entity_poly.type
_entity_poly.pdbx_seq_one_letter_code
_entity_poly.pdbx_strand_id
1 'polypeptide(L)'
;MTVKQPSQSSCLDDWLCYLEAIHPATIDMGLERITQVAEQVGLLESFSKIILIGGTNGKGTTARCLEALLLNQGFSVGTYSSPHLIRYTECVRVNGVELDEQYHIDAFKQIDDTRGDTSLTQFEFGTLGALSIFKRCNVDYILLEVGLGGRNDATNIVMPVA
;
A
#
# COMPACT_ATOMS: atom_id res chain seq x y z
N MET A 1 -4.18 6.46 26.81
CA MET A 1 -4.87 5.16 26.75
C MET A 1 -4.04 4.28 25.84
N THR A 2 -3.61 3.10 26.29
CA THR A 2 -2.85 2.18 25.44
C THR A 2 -3.82 1.57 24.44
N VAL A 3 -3.73 1.97 23.18
CA VAL A 3 -4.56 1.39 22.11
C VAL A 3 -4.11 -0.06 21.93
N LYS A 4 -5.03 -1.01 22.12
CA LYS A 4 -4.71 -2.43 22.03
C LYS A 4 -4.49 -2.80 20.56
N GLN A 5 -3.37 -3.47 20.27
CA GLN A 5 -3.09 -4.00 18.95
C GLN A 5 -4.20 -4.99 18.52
N PRO A 6 -4.80 -4.82 17.34
CA PRO A 6 -5.75 -5.77 16.78
C PRO A 6 -5.09 -7.12 16.43
N SER A 7 -5.91 -8.15 16.29
CA SER A 7 -5.46 -9.50 15.95
C SER A 7 -5.85 -9.85 14.51
N GLN A 8 -5.43 -11.02 14.02
CA GLN A 8 -5.85 -11.51 12.70
C GLN A 8 -7.34 -11.85 12.61
N SER A 9 -8.01 -12.04 13.74
CA SER A 9 -9.46 -12.26 13.80
C SER A 9 -10.27 -10.97 14.01
N SER A 10 -9.60 -9.81 14.12
CA SER A 10 -10.25 -8.50 14.16
C SER A 10 -10.71 -8.10 12.75
N CYS A 11 -11.73 -7.25 12.64
CA CYS A 11 -12.14 -6.75 11.33
C CYS A 11 -11.14 -5.72 10.78
N LEU A 12 -11.24 -5.41 9.49
CA LEU A 12 -10.38 -4.40 8.88
C LEU A 12 -10.57 -3.00 9.50
N ASP A 13 -11.79 -2.65 9.88
CA ASP A 13 -12.08 -1.37 10.54
C ASP A 13 -11.36 -1.22 11.90
N ASP A 14 -11.27 -2.30 12.69
CA ASP A 14 -10.49 -2.29 13.95
C ASP A 14 -9.01 -1.96 13.68
N TRP A 15 -8.45 -2.51 12.59
CA TRP A 15 -7.10 -2.19 12.15
C TRP A 15 -6.98 -0.72 11.72
N LEU A 16 -7.89 -0.20 10.92
CA LEU A 16 -7.86 1.19 10.48
C LEU A 16 -7.94 2.16 11.68
N CYS A 17 -8.85 1.93 12.62
CA CYS A 17 -8.94 2.72 13.85
C CYS A 17 -7.67 2.64 14.71
N TYR A 18 -7.04 1.47 14.80
CA TYR A 18 -5.77 1.31 15.49
C TYR A 18 -4.66 2.13 14.82
N LEU A 19 -4.52 2.01 13.49
CA LEU A 19 -3.50 2.71 12.70
C LEU A 19 -3.64 4.23 12.78
N GLU A 20 -4.88 4.75 12.80
CA GLU A 20 -5.17 6.17 13.02
C GLU A 20 -4.75 6.65 14.42
N ALA A 21 -4.84 5.78 15.42
CA ALA A 21 -4.58 6.15 16.81
C ALA A 21 -3.10 6.05 17.22
N ILE A 22 -2.29 5.23 16.54
CA ILE A 22 -0.86 5.05 16.86
C ILE A 22 0.06 6.13 16.30
N HIS A 23 -0.40 6.91 15.31
CA HIS A 23 0.39 7.99 14.73
C HIS A 23 -0.30 9.35 14.94
N PRO A 24 0.34 10.32 15.62
CA PRO A 24 -0.30 11.58 16.00
C PRO A 24 -0.56 12.53 14.82
N ALA A 25 0.18 12.37 13.73
CA ALA A 25 0.02 13.18 12.51
C ALA A 25 -0.62 12.37 11.38
N THR A 26 -1.57 12.97 10.68
CA THR A 26 -2.18 12.39 9.48
C THR A 26 -1.24 12.38 8.28
N ILE A 27 -0.33 13.36 8.20
CA ILE A 27 0.72 13.46 7.19
C ILE A 27 2.05 13.68 7.90
N ASP A 28 3.00 12.79 7.66
CA ASP A 28 4.38 12.93 8.09
C ASP A 28 5.30 12.53 6.94
N MET A 29 5.88 13.54 6.29
CA MET A 29 6.61 13.38 5.05
C MET A 29 8.05 12.97 5.33
N GLY A 30 8.48 11.84 4.74
CA GLY A 30 9.84 11.33 4.86
C GLY A 30 9.89 9.85 4.51
N LEU A 31 11.00 9.41 3.95
CA LEU A 31 11.15 8.01 3.50
C LEU A 31 11.90 7.14 4.50
N GLU A 32 12.63 7.72 5.45
CA GLU A 32 13.52 6.97 6.34
C GLU A 32 12.80 5.87 7.13
N ARG A 33 11.66 6.21 7.75
CA ARG A 33 10.88 5.29 8.60
C ARG A 33 10.28 4.15 7.79
N ILE A 34 9.58 4.49 6.71
CA ILE A 34 8.93 3.50 5.84
C ILE A 34 9.96 2.62 5.13
N THR A 35 11.07 3.17 4.63
CA THR A 35 12.13 2.41 3.98
C THR A 35 12.74 1.40 4.95
N GLN A 36 13.02 1.79 6.18
CA GLN A 36 13.55 0.88 7.21
C GLN A 36 12.61 -0.31 7.43
N VAL A 37 11.30 -0.07 7.56
CA VAL A 37 10.32 -1.16 7.75
C VAL A 37 10.18 -1.99 6.47
N ALA A 38 10.20 -1.37 5.30
CA ALA A 38 10.18 -2.07 4.02
C ALA A 38 11.37 -3.02 3.85
N GLU A 39 12.57 -2.63 4.27
CA GLU A 39 13.76 -3.50 4.27
C GLU A 39 13.56 -4.70 5.19
N GLN A 40 13.06 -4.47 6.42
CA GLN A 40 12.85 -5.54 7.40
C GLN A 40 11.78 -6.56 6.96
N VAL A 41 10.71 -6.10 6.31
CA VAL A 41 9.66 -6.96 5.73
C VAL A 41 10.12 -7.58 4.40
N GLY A 42 11.18 -7.05 3.78
CA GLY A 42 11.72 -7.50 2.50
C GLY A 42 10.88 -7.05 1.30
N LEU A 43 10.36 -5.83 1.31
CA LEU A 43 9.48 -5.28 0.26
C LEU A 43 10.19 -4.42 -0.80
N LEU A 44 11.47 -4.08 -0.60
CA LEU A 44 12.23 -3.27 -1.56
C LEU A 44 12.67 -4.04 -2.81
N GLU A 45 12.82 -5.36 -2.69
CA GLU A 45 13.11 -6.22 -3.82
C GLU A 45 11.82 -6.81 -4.39
N SER A 46 11.55 -6.51 -5.66
CA SER A 46 10.42 -7.06 -6.40
C SER A 46 10.84 -7.48 -7.80
N PHE A 47 10.30 -8.60 -8.27
CA PHE A 47 10.41 -9.02 -9.67
C PHE A 47 9.40 -8.29 -10.57
N SER A 48 8.40 -7.63 -9.97
CA SER A 48 7.37 -6.89 -10.68
C SER A 48 7.94 -5.60 -11.28
N LYS A 49 7.43 -5.21 -12.45
CA LYS A 49 7.70 -3.90 -13.04
C LYS A 49 6.80 -2.86 -12.37
N ILE A 50 7.40 -1.85 -11.74
CA ILE A 50 6.67 -0.85 -10.96
C ILE A 50 6.52 0.44 -11.77
N ILE A 51 5.30 0.96 -11.86
CA ILE A 51 4.97 2.25 -12.49
C ILE A 51 4.45 3.21 -11.43
N LEU A 52 5.11 4.35 -11.27
CA LEU A 52 4.71 5.40 -10.32
C LEU A 52 3.91 6.49 -11.02
N ILE A 53 2.69 6.72 -10.55
CA ILE A 53 1.74 7.64 -11.17
C ILE A 53 1.59 8.87 -10.28
N GLY A 54 2.45 9.86 -10.53
CA GLY A 54 2.39 11.19 -9.91
C GLY A 54 1.51 12.17 -10.68
N GLY A 55 1.03 13.22 -10.00
CA GLY A 55 0.30 14.31 -10.64
C GLY A 55 -0.80 14.93 -9.77
N THR A 56 -1.25 16.12 -10.15
CA THR A 56 -2.31 16.83 -9.43
C THR A 56 -3.68 16.18 -9.67
N ASN A 57 -3.99 15.86 -10.93
CA ASN A 57 -5.28 15.29 -11.35
C ASN A 57 -5.07 14.08 -12.26
N GLY A 58 -6.07 13.21 -12.34
CA GLY A 58 -6.10 12.11 -13.31
C GLY A 58 -5.23 10.90 -12.98
N LYS A 59 -4.61 10.85 -11.79
CA LYS A 59 -3.79 9.72 -11.34
C LYS A 59 -4.59 8.42 -11.31
N GLY A 60 -5.67 8.35 -10.53
CA GLY A 60 -6.55 7.18 -10.48
C GLY A 60 -7.11 6.74 -11.85
N THR A 61 -7.54 7.68 -12.70
CA THR A 61 -8.00 7.33 -14.06
C THR A 61 -6.87 6.78 -14.93
N THR A 62 -5.66 7.32 -14.81
CA THR A 62 -4.47 6.82 -15.52
C THR A 62 -4.12 5.41 -15.04
N ALA A 63 -4.14 5.17 -13.73
CA ALA A 63 -3.91 3.85 -13.14
C ALA A 63 -4.91 2.82 -13.68
N ARG A 64 -6.20 3.17 -13.75
CA ARG A 64 -7.22 2.27 -14.30
C ARG A 64 -7.10 2.00 -15.79
N CYS A 65 -6.75 3.01 -16.58
CA CYS A 65 -6.47 2.81 -18.00
C CYS A 65 -5.28 1.87 -18.19
N LEU A 66 -4.18 2.06 -17.45
CA LEU A 66 -3.00 1.20 -17.51
C LEU A 66 -3.30 -0.23 -17.04
N GLU A 67 -4.05 -0.37 -15.94
CA GLU A 67 -4.49 -1.67 -15.43
C GLU A 67 -5.25 -2.44 -16.51
N ALA A 68 -6.27 -1.82 -17.12
CA ALA A 68 -7.06 -2.46 -18.17
C ALA A 68 -6.21 -2.85 -19.40
N LEU A 69 -5.28 -1.99 -19.81
CA LEU A 69 -4.39 -2.26 -20.95
C LEU A 69 -3.44 -3.43 -20.69
N LEU A 70 -2.82 -3.48 -19.51
CA LEU A 70 -1.88 -4.53 -19.13
C LEU A 70 -2.60 -5.87 -18.94
N LEU A 71 -3.78 -5.87 -18.31
CA LEU A 71 -4.60 -7.08 -18.16
C LEU A 71 -5.04 -7.62 -19.52
N ASN A 72 -5.42 -6.76 -20.46
CA ASN A 72 -5.78 -7.17 -21.82
C ASN A 72 -4.59 -7.73 -22.62
N GLN A 73 -3.35 -7.46 -22.20
CA GLN A 73 -2.13 -8.07 -22.75
C GLN A 73 -1.77 -9.39 -22.06
N GLY A 74 -2.54 -9.83 -21.06
CA GLY A 74 -2.33 -11.09 -20.34
C GLY A 74 -1.37 -11.01 -19.17
N PHE A 75 -0.96 -9.82 -18.74
CA PHE A 75 -0.14 -9.63 -17.53
C PHE A 75 -1.00 -9.65 -16.27
N SER A 76 -0.43 -10.12 -15.16
CA SER A 76 -1.01 -9.92 -13.83
C SER A 76 -0.63 -8.55 -13.29
N VAL A 77 -1.58 -7.82 -12.71
CA VAL A 77 -1.40 -6.41 -12.31
C VAL A 77 -1.90 -6.18 -10.89
N GLY A 78 -1.07 -5.56 -10.06
CA GLY A 78 -1.47 -4.97 -8.78
C GLY A 78 -1.62 -3.46 -8.91
N THR A 79 -2.69 -2.88 -8.38
CA THR A 79 -2.96 -1.44 -8.43
C THR A 79 -3.19 -0.92 -7.02
N TYR A 80 -2.43 0.11 -6.63
CA TYR A 80 -2.64 0.87 -5.39
C TYR A 80 -3.14 2.28 -5.72
N SER A 81 -4.27 2.67 -5.14
CA SER A 81 -4.91 3.98 -5.34
C SER A 81 -5.42 4.57 -4.03
N SER A 82 -5.45 5.91 -3.95
CA SER A 82 -5.97 6.64 -2.79
C SER A 82 -6.58 7.99 -3.18
N PRO A 83 -7.54 8.53 -2.40
CA PRO A 83 -8.26 7.88 -1.31
C PRO A 83 -9.31 6.86 -1.82
N HIS A 84 -9.90 6.06 -0.92
CA HIS A 84 -11.08 5.24 -1.22
C HIS A 84 -12.38 6.05 -1.09
N LEU A 85 -13.47 5.58 -1.72
CA LEU A 85 -14.78 6.24 -1.65
C LEU A 85 -15.68 5.64 -0.56
N ILE A 86 -15.77 4.31 -0.47
CA ILE A 86 -16.67 3.62 0.46
C ILE A 86 -15.91 2.65 1.36
N ARG A 87 -15.07 1.77 0.77
CA ARG A 87 -14.34 0.73 1.49
C ARG A 87 -12.84 0.86 1.28
N TYR A 88 -12.05 0.61 2.32
CA TYR A 88 -10.60 0.60 2.21
C TYR A 88 -10.07 -0.42 1.19
N THR A 89 -10.77 -1.53 0.99
CA THR A 89 -10.42 -2.56 -0.01
C THR A 89 -10.35 -1.99 -1.43
N GLU A 90 -11.03 -0.88 -1.73
CA GLU A 90 -10.93 -0.18 -3.02
C GLU A 90 -9.51 0.30 -3.33
N CYS A 91 -8.71 0.57 -2.30
CA CYS A 91 -7.35 1.06 -2.44
C CYS A 91 -6.38 0.03 -3.04
N VAL A 92 -6.63 -1.27 -2.88
CA VAL A 92 -5.72 -2.32 -3.35
C VAL A 92 -6.48 -3.28 -4.23
N ARG A 93 -6.00 -3.44 -5.46
CA ARG A 93 -6.59 -4.35 -6.43
C ARG A 93 -5.57 -5.25 -7.05
N VAL A 94 -5.97 -6.48 -7.33
CA VAL A 94 -5.17 -7.45 -8.06
C VAL A 94 -6.01 -7.98 -9.20
N ASN A 95 -5.46 -7.96 -10.40
CA ASN A 95 -6.12 -8.40 -11.63
C ASN A 95 -7.49 -7.75 -11.84
N GLY A 96 -7.60 -6.46 -11.51
CA GLY A 96 -8.83 -5.69 -11.69
C GLY A 96 -9.93 -6.01 -10.69
N VAL A 97 -9.66 -6.72 -9.58
CA VAL A 97 -10.63 -6.98 -8.50
C VAL A 97 -10.12 -6.52 -7.14
N GLU A 98 -11.04 -6.13 -6.25
CA GLU A 98 -10.72 -5.94 -4.82
C GLU A 98 -10.44 -7.30 -4.17
N LEU A 99 -9.63 -7.30 -3.12
CA LEU A 99 -9.32 -8.49 -2.35
C LEU A 99 -10.19 -8.58 -1.10
N ASP A 100 -10.30 -9.80 -0.55
CA ASP A 100 -10.92 -10.02 0.75
C ASP A 100 -10.15 -9.25 1.84
N GLU A 101 -10.88 -8.75 2.85
CA GLU A 101 -10.31 -8.00 3.98
C GLU A 101 -9.16 -8.74 4.67
N GLN A 102 -9.20 -10.09 4.69
CA GLN A 102 -8.15 -10.90 5.30
C GLN A 102 -6.77 -10.66 4.68
N TYR A 103 -6.67 -10.36 3.38
CA TYR A 103 -5.39 -10.02 2.76
C TYR A 103 -4.77 -8.76 3.39
N HIS A 104 -5.60 -7.77 3.69
CA HIS A 104 -5.17 -6.52 4.32
C HIS A 104 -4.82 -6.74 5.79
N ILE A 105 -5.65 -7.48 6.52
CA ILE A 105 -5.42 -7.81 7.93
C ILE A 105 -4.11 -8.58 8.11
N ASP A 106 -3.88 -9.59 7.27
CA ASP A 106 -2.64 -10.38 7.29
C ASP A 106 -1.41 -9.50 7.03
N ALA A 107 -1.49 -8.61 6.02
CA ALA A 107 -0.41 -7.70 5.68
C ALA A 107 -0.14 -6.69 6.80
N PHE A 108 -1.19 -6.07 7.36
CA PHE A 108 -1.05 -5.13 8.48
C PHE A 108 -0.46 -5.79 9.72
N LYS A 109 -0.90 -7.02 10.04
CA LYS A 109 -0.32 -7.77 11.16
C LYS A 109 1.18 -8.03 10.95
N GLN A 110 1.57 -8.46 9.76
CA GLN A 110 2.97 -8.71 9.42
C GLN A 110 3.81 -7.43 9.58
N ILE A 111 3.34 -6.31 9.04
CA ILE A 111 4.06 -5.02 9.10
C ILE A 111 4.17 -4.54 10.54
N ASP A 112 3.07 -4.63 11.30
CA ASP A 112 3.02 -4.18 12.69
C ASP A 112 3.91 -5.02 13.60
N ASP A 113 4.01 -6.34 13.37
CA ASP A 113 4.94 -7.22 14.08
C ASP A 113 6.41 -6.94 13.74
N THR A 114 6.67 -6.47 12.51
CA THR A 114 8.04 -6.30 12.00
C THR A 114 8.60 -4.92 12.33
N ARG A 115 7.77 -3.86 12.31
CA ARG A 115 8.22 -2.47 12.44
C ARG A 115 8.85 -2.12 13.80
N GLY A 116 8.62 -2.94 14.84
CA GLY A 116 9.04 -2.65 16.21
C GLY A 116 8.51 -1.31 16.70
N ASP A 117 9.39 -0.45 17.20
CA ASP A 117 9.03 0.88 17.71
C ASP A 117 8.96 1.95 16.60
N THR A 118 9.23 1.61 15.34
CA THR A 118 9.16 2.56 14.23
C THR A 118 7.71 2.98 14.02
N SER A 119 7.47 4.28 14.18
CA SER A 119 6.15 4.90 13.96
C SER A 119 5.89 5.09 12.48
N LEU A 120 4.71 4.70 12.00
CA LEU A 120 4.26 4.83 10.62
C LEU A 120 2.87 5.47 10.59
N THR A 121 2.65 6.35 9.62
CA THR A 121 1.33 6.89 9.30
C THR A 121 0.43 5.81 8.69
N GLN A 122 -0.89 6.02 8.69
CA GLN A 122 -1.84 5.13 8.04
C GLN A 122 -1.55 4.98 6.52
N PHE A 123 -1.06 6.04 5.86
CA PHE A 123 -0.68 5.99 4.44
C PHE A 123 0.58 5.15 4.22
N GLU A 124 1.60 5.28 5.06
CA GLU A 124 2.80 4.44 5.02
C GLU A 124 2.44 2.96 5.25
N PHE A 125 1.59 2.67 6.26
CA PHE A 125 1.07 1.32 6.50
C PHE A 125 0.30 0.77 5.31
N GLY A 126 -0.58 1.58 4.71
CA GLY A 126 -1.34 1.18 3.52
C GLY A 126 -0.44 0.87 2.33
N THR A 127 0.62 1.67 2.14
CA THR A 127 1.59 1.47 1.07
C THR A 127 2.37 0.17 1.26
N LEU A 128 2.92 -0.07 2.46
CA LEU A 128 3.59 -1.33 2.79
C LEU A 128 2.65 -2.54 2.68
N GLY A 129 1.39 -2.37 3.10
CA GLY A 129 0.35 -3.39 3.00
C GLY A 129 0.07 -3.79 1.55
N ALA A 130 -0.11 -2.79 0.67
CA ALA A 130 -0.29 -3.02 -0.75
C ALA A 130 0.92 -3.75 -1.37
N LEU A 131 2.15 -3.32 -1.06
CA LEU A 131 3.37 -3.97 -1.54
C LEU A 131 3.49 -5.43 -1.07
N SER A 132 3.17 -5.71 0.21
CA SER A 132 3.16 -7.07 0.74
C SER A 132 2.15 -7.96 0.02
N ILE A 133 0.94 -7.44 -0.22
CA ILE A 133 -0.11 -8.13 -0.97
C ILE A 133 0.35 -8.42 -2.41
N PHE A 134 0.90 -7.44 -3.12
CA PHE A 134 1.36 -7.62 -4.51
C PHE A 134 2.49 -8.64 -4.60
N LYS A 135 3.42 -8.62 -3.63
CA LYS A 135 4.48 -9.64 -3.52
C LYS A 135 3.90 -11.03 -3.29
N ARG A 136 2.91 -11.18 -2.39
CA ARG A 136 2.22 -12.46 -2.12
C ARG A 136 1.46 -12.98 -3.36
N CYS A 137 0.87 -12.08 -4.13
CA CYS A 137 0.14 -12.41 -5.36
C CYS A 137 1.05 -12.63 -6.57
N ASN A 138 2.35 -12.32 -6.48
CA ASN A 138 3.34 -12.47 -7.54
C ASN A 138 2.89 -11.84 -8.89
N VAL A 139 2.46 -10.57 -8.84
CA VAL A 139 2.00 -9.84 -10.02
C VAL A 139 3.16 -9.42 -10.93
N ASP A 140 2.92 -9.32 -12.24
CA ASP A 140 3.93 -8.91 -13.22
C ASP A 140 4.18 -7.39 -13.16
N TYR A 141 3.12 -6.61 -12.96
CA TYR A 141 3.16 -5.15 -12.89
C TYR A 141 2.53 -4.64 -11.61
N ILE A 142 3.14 -3.59 -11.04
CA ILE A 142 2.57 -2.84 -9.92
C ILE A 142 2.37 -1.40 -10.36
N LEU A 143 1.15 -0.89 -10.23
CA LEU A 143 0.78 0.49 -10.49
C LEU A 143 0.57 1.19 -9.16
N LEU A 144 1.41 2.19 -8.84
CA LEU A 144 1.32 2.94 -7.58
C LEU A 144 0.89 4.37 -7.87
N GLU A 145 -0.31 4.73 -7.44
CA GLU A 145 -0.71 6.13 -7.37
C GLU A 145 -0.02 6.82 -6.20
N VAL A 146 0.74 7.87 -6.50
CA VAL A 146 1.38 8.72 -5.50
C VAL A 146 0.30 9.42 -4.67
N GLY A 147 0.38 9.33 -3.35
CA GLY A 147 -0.60 9.95 -2.44
C GLY A 147 -0.51 11.48 -2.48
N LEU A 148 0.64 12.03 -2.08
CA LEU A 148 0.86 13.47 -2.03
C LEU A 148 2.25 13.85 -2.56
N GLY A 149 2.25 14.68 -3.62
CA GLY A 149 3.47 15.21 -4.20
C GLY A 149 4.26 14.16 -5.00
N GLY A 150 5.21 13.49 -4.35
CA GLY A 150 6.05 12.46 -5.00
C GLY A 150 7.37 12.19 -4.29
N ARG A 151 8.28 13.19 -4.24
CA ARG A 151 9.67 12.98 -3.77
C ARG A 151 9.78 12.32 -2.38
N ASN A 152 8.89 12.69 -1.46
CA ASN A 152 8.86 12.20 -0.09
C ASN A 152 7.57 11.40 0.21
N ASP A 153 6.87 10.96 -0.84
CA ASP A 153 5.67 10.15 -0.71
C ASP A 153 6.04 8.69 -0.42
N ALA A 154 5.28 8.01 0.44
CA ALA A 154 5.52 6.63 0.84
C ALA A 154 5.70 5.67 -0.36
N THR A 155 5.02 5.92 -1.48
CA THR A 155 5.14 5.09 -2.69
C THR A 155 6.51 5.19 -3.37
N ASN A 156 7.29 6.24 -3.06
CA ASN A 156 8.59 6.51 -3.67
C ASN A 156 9.77 5.77 -3.00
N ILE A 157 9.50 4.78 -2.14
CA ILE A 157 10.52 3.87 -1.59
C ILE A 157 10.97 2.80 -2.59
N VAL A 158 10.23 2.63 -3.69
CA VAL A 158 10.46 1.61 -4.71
C VAL A 158 11.30 2.15 -5.86
N MET A 159 11.83 1.25 -6.69
CA MET A 159 12.55 1.59 -7.92
C MET A 159 11.60 1.45 -9.13
N PRO A 160 10.99 2.54 -9.65
CA PRO A 160 10.09 2.45 -10.79
C PRO A 160 10.85 2.20 -12.10
N VAL A 161 10.19 1.54 -13.04
CA VAL A 161 10.63 1.47 -14.44
C VAL A 161 10.09 2.63 -15.28
N ALA A 162 9.01 3.26 -14.81
CA ALA A 162 8.34 4.40 -15.43
C ALA A 162 7.58 5.22 -14.38
#